data_AF-A0A9Q6SB49-F1
#
_entry.id   AF-A0A9Q6SB49-F1
#
_cell.length_a   1.000
_cell.length_b   1.000
_cell.length_c   1.000
_cell.angle_alpha   90.00
_cell.angle_beta   90.00
_cell.angle_gamma   90.00
#
_symmetry.space_group_name_H-M   'P 1'
#
loop_
_entity.id
_entity.type
_entity.pdbx_description
1 polymer ?
#
loop_
_entity_poly.entity_id
_entity_poly.type
_entity_poly.pdbx_seq_one_letter_code
_entity_poly.pdbx_strand_id
1 'polypeptide(L)'
;MLPCASYSSNVIRAMRTGAQQIVCRAALGCVVLTSPFAANAADATPPSLVPAGAQPFAVMTATGVQMYSCEFDSGHRLGWVFQHPEATLYDGAGQASIQHGAGPSWQAADGSRIVGRVVAQAPGANPNSIPQLLLETHSTADGSLSVARFVQRLDTAGGVSPSEPCVREHQSGSSPYFARYIFLK
;
A
#
# COMPACT_ATOMS: atom_id res chain seq x y z
N MET A 1 62.50 -41.75 -13.01
CA MET A 1 63.33 -40.62 -13.51
C MET A 1 62.40 -39.46 -13.84
N LEU A 2 62.87 -38.21 -13.71
CA LEU A 2 62.25 -36.98 -14.23
C LEU A 2 62.70 -36.76 -15.70
N PRO A 3 62.30 -35.70 -16.46
CA PRO A 3 61.21 -34.71 -16.32
C PRO A 3 60.11 -35.01 -17.39
N CYS A 4 59.40 -34.15 -18.15
CA CYS A 4 59.18 -32.69 -18.37
C CYS A 4 57.71 -32.56 -18.90
N ALA A 5 56.88 -31.50 -18.78
CA ALA A 5 56.97 -30.06 -18.51
C ALA A 5 56.97 -29.12 -19.76
N SER A 6 55.87 -28.36 -19.93
CA SER A 6 55.68 -27.06 -20.62
C SER A 6 54.17 -26.85 -20.84
N TYR A 7 53.46 -25.79 -20.41
CA TYR A 7 53.78 -24.57 -19.64
C TYR A 7 54.45 -23.38 -20.35
N SER A 8 53.70 -22.68 -21.20
CA SER A 8 53.79 -21.21 -21.43
C SER A 8 52.65 -20.71 -22.34
N SER A 9 52.22 -19.44 -22.30
CA SER A 9 52.38 -18.40 -21.27
C SER A 9 51.35 -17.27 -21.52
N ASN A 10 51.14 -16.40 -20.52
CA ASN A 10 50.39 -15.15 -20.68
C ASN A 10 51.08 -14.17 -21.66
N VAL A 11 50.41 -13.05 -22.00
CA VAL A 11 50.86 -11.70 -21.56
C VAL A 11 49.81 -10.63 -21.89
N ILE A 12 49.54 -9.77 -20.90
CA ILE A 12 48.72 -8.56 -21.01
C ILE A 12 49.56 -7.46 -21.69
N ARG A 13 49.02 -6.71 -22.65
CA ARG A 13 49.71 -5.53 -23.22
C ARG A 13 49.08 -4.22 -22.76
N ALA A 14 49.89 -3.39 -22.08
CA ALA A 14 49.49 -2.10 -21.54
C ALA A 14 49.59 -0.94 -22.57
N MET A 15 49.12 0.22 -22.13
CA MET A 15 48.97 1.49 -22.87
C MET A 15 50.22 2.00 -23.60
N ARG A 16 50.01 2.82 -24.64
CA ARG A 16 50.91 3.93 -24.99
C ARG A 16 50.12 5.20 -25.32
N THR A 17 50.72 6.33 -25.00
CA THR A 17 50.13 7.67 -25.00
C THR A 17 50.18 8.33 -26.38
N GLY A 18 49.17 9.13 -26.72
CA GLY A 18 49.18 10.06 -27.86
C GLY A 18 48.31 11.27 -27.54
N ALA A 19 48.91 12.45 -27.45
CA ALA A 19 48.20 13.68 -27.09
C ALA A 19 47.82 14.47 -28.35
N GLN A 20 46.55 14.84 -28.47
CA GLN A 20 46.10 15.90 -29.38
C GLN A 20 45.24 16.89 -28.57
N GLN A 21 45.53 18.18 -28.71
CA GLN A 21 44.81 19.24 -28.02
C GLN A 21 43.68 19.77 -28.89
N ILE A 22 42.47 19.85 -28.31
CA ILE A 22 41.35 20.59 -28.89
C ILE A 22 40.93 21.64 -27.86
N VAL A 23 41.21 22.91 -28.16
CA VAL A 23 40.84 24.04 -27.31
C VAL A 23 39.48 24.58 -27.77
N CYS A 24 38.41 24.20 -27.06
CA CYS A 24 37.09 24.81 -27.21
C CYS A 24 36.73 25.57 -25.93
N ARG A 25 36.79 26.91 -25.99
CA ARG A 25 36.24 27.79 -24.95
C ARG A 25 34.75 27.99 -25.25
N ALA A 26 33.87 27.44 -24.40
CA ALA A 26 32.43 27.68 -24.42
C ALA A 26 31.94 27.93 -22.98
N ALA A 27 30.83 28.67 -22.83
CA ALA A 27 30.44 29.26 -21.54
C ALA A 27 29.81 28.27 -20.55
N LEU A 28 29.90 28.58 -19.25
CA LEU A 28 29.06 27.95 -18.23
C LEU A 28 27.61 28.40 -18.41
N GLY A 29 26.78 27.55 -19.01
CA GLY A 29 25.33 27.68 -19.00
C GLY A 29 24.71 26.71 -17.98
N CYS A 30 24.53 27.15 -16.73
CA CYS A 30 23.88 26.33 -15.71
C CYS A 30 22.35 26.34 -15.92
N VAL A 31 21.86 25.44 -16.79
CA VAL A 31 20.42 25.28 -17.05
C VAL A 31 19.78 24.56 -15.86
N VAL A 32 19.21 25.34 -14.94
CA VAL A 32 18.42 24.80 -13.82
C VAL A 32 17.09 24.27 -14.37
N LEU A 33 17.02 22.96 -14.58
CA LEU A 33 15.80 22.27 -14.97
C LEU A 33 14.85 22.19 -13.76
N THR A 34 14.08 23.24 -13.54
CA THR A 34 12.96 23.26 -12.60
C THR A 34 11.85 22.33 -13.09
N SER A 35 12.00 21.04 -12.81
CA SER A 35 10.95 20.05 -13.06
C SER A 35 9.75 20.40 -12.21
N PRO A 36 8.56 20.65 -12.79
CA PRO A 36 7.36 20.90 -12.00
C PRO A 36 7.01 19.60 -11.27
N PHE A 37 7.07 19.63 -9.93
CA PHE A 37 6.44 18.59 -9.13
C PHE A 37 4.93 18.65 -9.41
N ALA A 38 4.44 17.70 -10.21
CA ALA A 38 3.01 17.48 -10.36
C ALA A 38 2.46 17.07 -8.99
N ALA A 39 1.82 18.01 -8.31
CA ALA A 39 1.06 17.71 -7.09
C ALA A 39 -0.07 16.76 -7.50
N ASN A 40 0.06 15.49 -7.14
CA ASN A 40 -1.00 14.51 -7.33
C ASN A 40 -2.22 14.99 -6.54
N ALA A 41 -3.23 15.48 -7.26
CA ALA A 41 -4.52 15.75 -6.66
C ALA A 41 -5.10 14.41 -6.19
N ALA A 42 -5.14 14.20 -4.88
CA ALA A 42 -5.87 13.07 -4.32
C ALA A 42 -7.34 13.20 -4.72
N ASP A 43 -7.97 12.10 -5.15
CA ASP A 43 -9.35 12.13 -5.61
C ASP A 43 -10.28 12.72 -4.54
N ALA A 44 -11.22 13.54 -5.00
CA ALA A 44 -12.19 14.18 -4.13
C ALA A 44 -13.02 13.10 -3.42
N THR A 45 -13.05 13.15 -2.08
CA THR A 45 -13.77 12.18 -1.26
C THR A 45 -15.24 12.11 -1.70
N PRO A 46 -15.78 10.93 -2.06
CA PRO A 46 -17.16 10.82 -2.53
C PRO A 46 -18.14 11.40 -1.49
N PRO A 47 -19.12 12.24 -1.88
CA PRO A 47 -19.96 12.96 -0.92
C PRO A 47 -20.72 12.07 0.08
N SER A 48 -21.09 10.85 -0.32
CA SER A 48 -21.70 9.83 0.55
C SER A 48 -20.79 9.33 1.67
N LEU A 49 -19.48 9.56 1.59
CA LEU A 49 -18.49 9.15 2.58
C LEU A 49 -18.06 10.30 3.51
N VAL A 50 -18.65 11.49 3.39
CA VAL A 50 -18.33 12.66 4.24
C VAL A 50 -19.34 12.76 5.39
N PRO A 51 -19.00 12.40 6.64
CA PRO A 51 -19.91 12.51 7.78
C PRO A 51 -20.13 13.98 8.16
N ALA A 52 -21.38 14.32 8.49
CA ALA A 52 -21.74 15.67 8.92
C ALA A 52 -21.17 15.97 10.32
N GLY A 53 -20.55 17.16 10.47
CA GLY A 53 -20.11 17.66 11.78
C GLY A 53 -18.99 16.86 12.45
N ALA A 54 -18.12 16.22 11.67
CA ALA A 54 -16.89 15.59 12.17
C ALA A 54 -15.65 16.23 11.52
N GLN A 55 -14.51 16.19 12.21
CA GLN A 55 -13.24 16.80 11.81
C GLN A 55 -12.10 15.77 11.87
N PRO A 56 -11.14 15.80 10.92
CA PRO A 56 -10.01 14.88 10.91
C PRO A 56 -9.06 15.15 12.07
N PHE A 57 -8.56 14.10 12.70
CA PHE A 57 -7.49 14.19 13.70
C PHE A 57 -6.27 13.31 13.38
N ALA A 58 -6.42 12.31 12.49
CA ALA A 58 -5.32 11.57 11.91
C ALA A 58 -5.61 11.23 10.44
N VAL A 59 -4.57 11.30 9.59
CA VAL A 59 -4.57 10.84 8.19
C VAL A 59 -3.39 9.88 8.05
N MET A 60 -3.64 8.71 7.49
CA MET A 60 -2.68 7.60 7.44
C MET A 60 -2.74 6.90 6.09
N THR A 61 -1.63 6.32 5.65
CA THR A 61 -1.63 5.34 4.54
C THR A 61 -1.70 3.93 5.11
N ALA A 62 -2.13 2.96 4.32
CA ALA A 62 -2.17 1.56 4.70
C ALA A 62 -1.65 0.65 3.60
N THR A 63 -0.96 -0.41 4.02
CA THR A 63 -0.62 -1.57 3.17
C THR A 63 -1.07 -2.83 3.88
N GLY A 64 -1.48 -3.85 3.11
CA GLY A 64 -1.96 -5.09 3.69
C GLY A 64 -2.57 -6.03 2.67
N VAL A 65 -3.36 -6.99 3.16
CA VAL A 65 -4.10 -7.97 2.37
C VAL A 65 -5.58 -7.97 2.73
N GLN A 66 -6.41 -8.36 1.79
CA GLN A 66 -7.78 -8.83 2.04
C GLN A 66 -7.74 -10.36 1.97
N MET A 67 -8.20 -11.02 3.03
CA MET A 67 -8.20 -12.48 3.12
C MET A 67 -9.50 -13.07 2.59
N TYR A 68 -9.38 -14.18 1.86
CA TYR A 68 -10.46 -14.91 1.23
C TYR A 68 -10.37 -16.39 1.59
N SER A 69 -11.53 -17.04 1.71
CA SER A 69 -11.66 -18.49 1.73
C SER A 69 -12.45 -18.94 0.51
N CYS A 70 -12.19 -20.14 0.02
CA CYS A 70 -12.93 -20.75 -1.07
C CYS A 70 -14.13 -21.52 -0.51
N GLU A 71 -15.35 -21.08 -0.80
CA GLU A 71 -16.57 -21.67 -0.26
C GLU A 71 -17.53 -22.03 -1.39
N PHE A 72 -18.48 -22.93 -1.13
CA PHE A 72 -19.56 -23.21 -2.09
C PHE A 72 -20.64 -22.12 -2.08
N ASP A 73 -21.05 -21.69 -3.27
CA ASP A 73 -22.28 -20.92 -3.45
C ASP A 73 -23.54 -21.81 -3.38
N SER A 74 -24.73 -21.18 -3.41
CA SER A 74 -26.01 -21.88 -3.38
C SER A 74 -26.31 -22.75 -4.62
N GLY A 75 -25.43 -22.74 -5.62
CA GLY A 75 -25.43 -23.63 -6.78
C GLY A 75 -24.33 -24.71 -6.74
N HIS A 76 -23.68 -24.91 -5.59
CA HIS A 76 -22.54 -25.81 -5.39
C HIS A 76 -21.34 -25.51 -6.30
N ARG A 77 -21.09 -24.24 -6.62
CA ARG A 77 -19.86 -23.78 -7.30
C ARG A 77 -18.91 -23.18 -6.29
N LEU A 78 -17.62 -23.50 -6.40
CA LEU A 78 -16.58 -22.90 -5.58
C LEU A 78 -16.36 -21.43 -5.99
N GLY A 79 -16.22 -20.54 -5.00
CA GLY A 79 -15.92 -19.13 -5.20
C GLY A 79 -15.20 -18.49 -4.00
N TRP A 80 -14.47 -17.40 -4.26
CA TRP A 80 -13.77 -16.65 -3.23
C TRP A 80 -14.75 -15.82 -2.38
N VAL A 81 -14.87 -16.17 -1.10
CA VAL A 81 -15.64 -15.42 -0.10
C VAL A 81 -14.70 -14.65 0.82
N PHE A 82 -14.91 -13.33 0.92
CA PHE A 82 -14.14 -12.44 1.78
C PHE A 82 -14.29 -12.78 3.27
N GLN A 83 -13.19 -12.74 4.01
CA GLN A 83 -13.13 -13.07 5.44
C GLN A 83 -12.85 -11.83 6.30
N HIS A 84 -11.68 -11.19 6.11
CA HIS A 84 -11.26 -10.01 6.87
C HIS A 84 -10.09 -9.29 6.17
N PRO A 85 -9.84 -8.00 6.49
CA PRO A 85 -8.57 -7.38 6.16
C PRO A 85 -7.48 -7.83 7.14
N GLU A 86 -6.22 -7.69 6.73
CA GLU A 86 -5.07 -7.54 7.62
C GLU A 86 -4.20 -6.41 7.05
N ALA A 87 -3.91 -5.38 7.85
CA ALA A 87 -3.11 -4.25 7.38
C ALA A 87 -2.36 -3.53 8.50
N THR A 88 -1.27 -2.88 8.11
CA THR A 88 -0.56 -1.91 8.93
C THR A 88 -0.84 -0.51 8.38
N LEU A 89 -1.15 0.42 9.27
CA LEU A 89 -1.36 1.84 8.98
C LEU A 89 -0.12 2.64 9.42
N TYR A 90 0.29 3.55 8.53
CA TYR A 90 1.49 4.37 8.65
C TYR A 90 1.12 5.84 8.72
N ASP A 91 1.81 6.60 9.57
CA ASP A 91 1.62 8.05 9.70
C ASP A 91 2.29 8.85 8.56
N GLY A 92 2.23 10.18 8.63
CA GLY A 92 2.85 11.08 7.67
C GLY A 92 4.38 11.06 7.63
N ALA A 93 5.05 10.42 8.60
CA ALA A 93 6.49 10.15 8.60
C ALA A 93 6.82 8.73 8.12
N GLY A 94 5.81 7.91 7.78
CA GLY A 94 5.96 6.52 7.38
C GLY A 94 6.15 5.55 8.55
N GLN A 95 5.90 5.97 9.80
CA GLN A 95 6.02 5.10 10.96
C GLN A 95 4.76 4.22 11.10
N ALA A 96 4.96 2.91 11.21
CA ALA A 96 3.88 1.96 11.52
C ALA A 96 3.32 2.26 12.92
N SER A 97 2.01 2.51 13.01
CA SER A 97 1.40 3.13 14.19
C SER A 97 0.07 2.46 14.61
N ILE A 98 -0.69 1.90 13.66
CA ILE A 98 -1.95 1.19 13.92
C ILE A 98 -2.00 -0.13 13.15
N GLN A 99 -2.42 -1.21 13.81
CA GLN A 99 -2.82 -2.45 13.13
C GLN A 99 -4.33 -2.43 12.85
N HIS A 100 -4.72 -2.91 11.67
CA HIS A 100 -6.11 -3.04 11.23
C HIS A 100 -6.44 -4.49 10.88
N GLY A 101 -7.60 -4.97 11.32
CA GLY A 101 -8.01 -6.36 11.15
C GLY A 101 -9.54 -6.58 11.12
N ALA A 102 -9.95 -7.82 11.34
CA ALA A 102 -11.36 -8.24 11.41
C ALA A 102 -12.19 -7.39 12.39
N GLY A 103 -13.51 -7.31 12.17
CA GLY A 103 -14.44 -6.61 13.07
C GLY A 103 -15.09 -5.33 12.54
N PRO A 104 -14.68 -4.78 11.37
CA PRO A 104 -13.35 -4.20 11.18
C PRO A 104 -12.84 -3.45 12.42
N SER A 105 -11.58 -3.68 12.81
CA SER A 105 -10.99 -3.13 14.04
C SER A 105 -9.68 -2.40 13.79
N TRP A 106 -9.30 -1.52 14.72
CA TRP A 106 -8.01 -0.82 14.74
C TRP A 106 -7.43 -0.83 16.15
N GLN A 107 -6.13 -1.12 16.29
CA GLN A 107 -5.38 -1.01 17.54
C GLN A 107 -4.13 -0.15 17.34
N ALA A 108 -3.95 0.87 18.19
CA ALA A 108 -2.75 1.70 18.22
C ALA A 108 -1.68 1.16 19.19
N ALA A 109 -0.45 1.67 19.04
CA ALA A 109 0.70 1.29 19.87
C ALA A 109 0.55 1.64 21.37
N ASP A 110 -0.35 2.57 21.74
CA ASP A 110 -0.69 2.88 23.13
C ASP A 110 -1.65 1.86 23.78
N GLY A 111 -2.10 0.86 23.02
CA GLY A 111 -3.06 -0.16 23.44
C GLY A 111 -4.53 0.21 23.22
N SER A 112 -4.82 1.43 22.77
CA SER A 112 -6.20 1.85 22.48
C SER A 112 -6.76 1.10 21.27
N ARG A 113 -8.08 0.84 21.29
CA ARG A 113 -8.79 0.05 20.30
C ARG A 113 -10.14 0.64 19.96
N ILE A 114 -10.47 0.64 18.67
CA ILE A 114 -11.81 0.92 18.16
C ILE A 114 -12.27 -0.19 17.22
N VAL A 115 -13.58 -0.42 17.18
CA VAL A 115 -14.23 -1.28 16.18
C VAL A 115 -15.24 -0.47 15.38
N GLY A 116 -15.48 -0.86 14.13
CA GLY A 116 -16.25 -0.07 13.17
C GLY A 116 -17.39 -0.81 12.49
N ARG A 117 -18.41 -0.06 12.10
CA ARG A 117 -19.55 -0.53 11.33
C ARG A 117 -19.66 0.31 10.06
N VAL A 118 -19.73 -0.33 8.89
CA VAL A 118 -19.93 0.38 7.62
C VAL A 118 -21.29 1.11 7.67
N VAL A 119 -21.27 2.41 7.35
CA VAL A 119 -22.47 3.26 7.24
C VAL A 119 -22.71 3.77 5.82
N ALA A 120 -21.64 3.91 5.02
CA ALA A 120 -21.74 4.19 3.60
C ALA A 120 -20.56 3.57 2.84
N GLN A 121 -20.74 3.33 1.55
CA GLN A 121 -19.71 2.83 0.65
C GLN A 121 -19.80 3.50 -0.72
N ALA A 122 -18.68 3.55 -1.44
CA ALA A 122 -18.57 3.97 -2.83
C ALA A 122 -17.58 3.06 -3.58
N PRO A 123 -17.65 2.99 -4.92
CA PRO A 123 -16.62 2.29 -5.71
C PRO A 123 -15.20 2.83 -5.44
N GLY A 124 -14.21 1.97 -5.58
CA GLY A 124 -12.81 2.42 -5.76
C GLY A 124 -12.62 3.04 -7.15
N ALA A 125 -11.59 3.85 -7.32
CA ALA A 125 -11.31 4.53 -8.60
C ALA A 125 -11.00 3.55 -9.76
N ASN A 126 -10.50 2.35 -9.45
CA ASN A 126 -10.21 1.30 -10.43
C ASN A 126 -11.09 0.06 -10.18
N PRO A 127 -11.56 -0.66 -11.23
CA PRO A 127 -12.40 -1.86 -11.07
C PRO A 127 -11.80 -2.97 -10.19
N ASN A 128 -10.47 -3.07 -10.15
CA ASN A 128 -9.74 -4.06 -9.34
C ASN A 128 -9.47 -3.58 -7.91
N SER A 129 -10.30 -2.68 -7.37
CA SER A 129 -10.16 -2.11 -6.03
C SER A 129 -11.35 -2.45 -5.14
N ILE A 130 -11.09 -2.79 -3.88
CA ILE A 130 -12.14 -2.85 -2.85
C ILE A 130 -12.90 -1.51 -2.73
N PRO A 131 -14.15 -1.52 -2.25
CA PRO A 131 -14.92 -0.29 -2.04
C PRO A 131 -14.23 0.69 -1.08
N GLN A 132 -14.40 1.98 -1.37
CA GLN A 132 -14.18 3.06 -0.42
C GLN A 132 -15.31 3.04 0.61
N LEU A 133 -15.01 3.30 1.88
CA LEU A 133 -15.95 3.15 3.00
C LEU A 133 -15.98 4.40 3.88
N LEU A 134 -17.14 4.64 4.49
CA LEU A 134 -17.27 5.38 5.73
C LEU A 134 -17.78 4.39 6.79
N LEU A 135 -17.06 4.33 7.91
CA LEU A 135 -17.39 3.51 9.05
C LEU A 135 -17.66 4.40 10.27
N GLU A 136 -18.71 4.09 11.02
CA GLU A 136 -18.97 4.63 12.36
C GLU A 136 -18.24 3.75 13.38
N THR A 137 -17.60 4.35 14.40
CA THR A 137 -16.70 3.65 15.32
C THR A 137 -17.01 3.90 16.80
N HIS A 138 -16.63 2.95 17.67
CA HIS A 138 -16.64 3.12 19.12
C HIS A 138 -15.39 2.52 19.79
N SER A 139 -15.02 3.08 20.96
CA SER A 139 -13.91 2.60 21.81
C SER A 139 -14.21 1.22 22.40
N THR A 140 -13.21 0.36 22.41
CA THR A 140 -13.18 -0.93 23.12
C THR A 140 -11.96 -1.06 24.05
N ALA A 141 -10.99 -0.14 23.95
CA ALA A 141 -9.94 0.11 24.91
C ALA A 141 -9.45 1.55 24.75
N ASP A 142 -9.27 2.29 25.85
CA ASP A 142 -9.05 3.74 25.78
C ASP A 142 -7.59 4.15 25.52
N GLY A 143 -7.43 5.41 25.11
CA GLY A 143 -6.21 6.08 24.68
C GLY A 143 -6.46 6.97 23.45
N SER A 144 -5.47 7.10 22.56
CA SER A 144 -5.51 8.02 21.41
C SER A 144 -6.67 7.78 20.44
N LEU A 145 -7.11 6.53 20.25
CA LEU A 145 -8.22 6.20 19.35
C LEU A 145 -9.62 6.43 19.94
N SER A 146 -9.78 6.66 21.25
CA SER A 146 -11.09 6.77 21.92
C SER A 146 -11.99 7.88 21.35
N VAL A 147 -11.39 8.90 20.73
CA VAL A 147 -12.12 10.05 20.15
C VAL A 147 -12.65 9.78 18.73
N ALA A 148 -12.33 8.64 18.11
CA ALA A 148 -12.79 8.31 16.77
C ALA A 148 -14.29 7.96 16.76
N ARG A 149 -15.09 8.86 16.17
CA ARG A 149 -16.50 8.64 15.86
C ARG A 149 -16.71 8.05 14.47
N PHE A 150 -15.83 8.37 13.52
CA PHE A 150 -15.83 7.78 12.19
C PHE A 150 -14.42 7.49 11.68
N VAL A 151 -14.33 6.53 10.76
CA VAL A 151 -13.15 6.25 9.95
C VAL A 151 -13.55 6.20 8.48
N GLN A 152 -12.89 6.98 7.63
CA GLN A 152 -12.97 6.84 6.18
C GLN A 152 -11.86 5.90 5.68
N ARG A 153 -12.19 5.05 4.69
CA ARG A 153 -11.24 4.29 3.87
C ARG A 153 -11.36 4.76 2.43
N LEU A 154 -10.37 5.48 1.93
CA LEU A 154 -10.32 6.15 0.64
C LEU A 154 -9.13 5.65 -0.19
N ASP A 155 -9.01 6.12 -1.44
CA ASP A 155 -7.86 5.89 -2.34
C ASP A 155 -7.48 4.40 -2.46
N THR A 156 -8.51 3.54 -2.43
CA THR A 156 -8.36 2.09 -2.40
C THR A 156 -7.82 1.58 -3.72
N ALA A 157 -6.75 0.77 -3.66
CA ALA A 157 -6.19 0.05 -4.80
C ALA A 157 -5.96 -1.42 -4.43
N GLY A 158 -6.38 -2.36 -5.29
CA GLY A 158 -6.24 -3.79 -5.04
C GLY A 158 -7.26 -4.36 -4.06
N GLY A 159 -6.97 -5.55 -3.53
CA GLY A 159 -7.74 -6.25 -2.50
C GLY A 159 -9.01 -6.99 -2.96
N VAL A 160 -9.44 -6.87 -4.22
CA VAL A 160 -10.51 -7.72 -4.79
C VAL A 160 -10.09 -9.20 -4.78
N SER A 161 -11.03 -10.14 -4.85
CA SER A 161 -10.74 -11.59 -4.82
C SER A 161 -9.66 -12.00 -5.83
N PRO A 162 -8.81 -13.00 -5.53
CA PRO A 162 -7.78 -13.46 -6.47
C PRO A 162 -8.36 -13.82 -7.84
N SER A 163 -7.65 -13.45 -8.91
CA SER A 163 -8.11 -13.64 -10.29
C SER A 163 -8.09 -15.10 -10.75
N GLU A 164 -7.24 -15.93 -10.13
CA GLU A 164 -7.23 -17.37 -10.34
C GLU A 164 -8.40 -18.00 -9.54
N PRO A 165 -9.26 -18.83 -10.17
CA PRO A 165 -10.32 -19.53 -9.46
C PRO A 165 -9.79 -20.43 -8.35
N CYS A 166 -10.52 -20.52 -7.23
CA CYS A 166 -10.21 -21.50 -6.20
C CYS A 166 -10.76 -22.88 -6.59
N VAL A 167 -10.06 -23.95 -6.18
CA VAL A 167 -10.28 -25.32 -6.68
C VAL A 167 -10.56 -26.34 -5.59
N ARG A 168 -10.55 -25.92 -4.31
CA ARG A 168 -10.92 -26.75 -3.15
C ARG A 168 -11.63 -25.88 -2.11
N GLU A 169 -12.69 -26.41 -1.51
CA GLU A 169 -13.33 -25.82 -0.35
C GLU A 169 -12.31 -25.55 0.79
N HIS A 170 -12.50 -24.45 1.50
CA HIS A 170 -11.61 -23.86 2.51
C HIS A 170 -10.16 -23.63 2.06
N GLN A 171 -9.89 -23.59 0.75
CA GLN A 171 -8.62 -23.05 0.22
C GLN A 171 -8.53 -21.57 0.61
N SER A 172 -7.46 -21.18 1.30
CA SER A 172 -7.16 -19.78 1.59
C SER A 172 -6.62 -19.05 0.37
N GLY A 173 -6.95 -17.76 0.26
CA GLY A 173 -6.41 -16.83 -0.73
C GLY A 173 -6.24 -15.44 -0.13
N SER A 174 -5.37 -14.63 -0.73
CA SER A 174 -5.07 -13.28 -0.26
C SER A 174 -4.82 -12.35 -1.43
N SER A 175 -5.37 -11.13 -1.36
CA SER A 175 -5.11 -10.10 -2.36
C SER A 175 -4.50 -8.85 -1.71
N PRO A 176 -3.32 -8.37 -2.15
CA PRO A 176 -2.71 -7.18 -1.60
C PRO A 176 -3.56 -5.94 -1.88
N TYR A 177 -3.57 -4.99 -0.95
CA TYR A 177 -4.28 -3.73 -1.11
C TYR A 177 -3.55 -2.55 -0.46
N PHE A 178 -3.85 -1.36 -0.98
CA PHE A 178 -3.46 -0.06 -0.44
C PHE A 178 -4.71 0.79 -0.19
N ALA A 179 -4.66 1.68 0.79
CA ALA A 179 -5.71 2.66 1.04
C ALA A 179 -5.17 3.88 1.82
N ARG A 180 -5.90 4.99 1.78
CA ARG A 180 -5.77 6.11 2.72
C ARG A 180 -6.86 6.01 3.78
N TYR A 181 -6.49 6.13 5.05
CA TYR A 181 -7.42 6.17 6.19
C TYR A 181 -7.46 7.58 6.78
N ILE A 182 -8.65 8.03 7.17
CA ILE A 182 -8.87 9.29 7.90
C ILE A 182 -9.71 9.00 9.14
N PHE A 183 -9.19 9.32 10.32
CA PHE A 183 -9.88 9.18 11.60
C PHE A 183 -10.50 10.53 11.99
N LEU A 184 -11.78 10.49 12.35
CA LEU A 184 -12.66 11.65 12.46
C LEU A 184 -13.36 11.70 13.83
N LYS A 185 -13.52 12.90 14.38
CA LYS A 185 -14.15 13.17 15.68
C LYS A 185 -15.15 14.33 15.60
#